data_AF-A0A962ZQ21-F1
#
_entry.id   AF-A0A962ZQ21-F1
#
_cell.length_a   1.000
_cell.length_b   1.000
_cell.length_c   1.000
_cell.angle_alpha   90.00
_cell.angle_beta   90.00
_cell.angle_gamma   90.00
#
_symmetry.space_group_name_H-M   'P 1'
#
loop_
_entity.id
_entity.type
_entity.pdbx_description
1 polymer ?
#
loop_
_entity_poly.entity_id
_entity_poly.type
_entity_poly.pdbx_seq_one_letter_code
_entity_poly.pdbx_strand_id
1 'polypeptide(L)'
;MANSAGLMRKAHFLGTKIRSLRKRNNLTLEDLSVRCVQLDAGNAPSVSYLSMIENGKRVPSEALMTTIAAIFQKELNWFFDETLEAEPIAPASRSTGIDGMPLEPGFLFSGEQLQIAIPELLSQTGTTGTQFAHLLIRAHQEMRQNRFPDLERAAESIGHKQFPLTQDDLLGMTRRAGVRIRWFDRAPGRDRRGDASSLNTLLRSFYE
;
A
#
# COMPACT_ATOMS: atom_id res chain seq x y z
N MET A 1 -22.55 -28.75 39.35
CA MET A 1 -22.47 -28.70 37.87
C MET A 1 -22.10 -27.28 37.48
N ALA A 2 -20.80 -27.02 37.27
CA ALA A 2 -20.28 -25.66 37.14
C ALA A 2 -20.49 -25.10 35.72
N ASN A 3 -21.29 -24.03 35.67
CA ASN A 3 -21.48 -23.02 34.62
C ASN A 3 -20.65 -23.15 33.32
N SER A 4 -21.11 -24.02 32.40
CA SER A 4 -20.58 -24.14 31.03
C SER A 4 -20.65 -22.81 30.26
N ALA A 5 -21.65 -21.97 30.55
CA ALA A 5 -21.81 -20.64 29.96
C ALA A 5 -20.67 -19.66 30.34
N GLY A 6 -20.14 -19.76 31.57
CA GLY A 6 -19.01 -18.93 32.02
C GLY A 6 -17.70 -19.34 31.36
N LEU A 7 -17.48 -20.64 31.17
CA LEU A 7 -16.30 -21.16 30.49
C LEU A 7 -16.29 -20.80 29.00
N MET A 8 -17.45 -20.86 28.34
CA MET A 8 -17.61 -20.46 26.94
C MET A 8 -17.44 -18.94 26.74
N ARG A 9 -17.93 -18.13 27.69
CA ARG A 9 -17.68 -16.69 27.70
C ARG A 9 -16.18 -16.38 27.82
N LYS A 10 -15.48 -17.05 28.74
CA LYS A 10 -14.02 -16.95 28.89
C LYS A 10 -13.27 -17.40 27.63
N ALA A 11 -13.73 -18.46 26.98
CA ALA A 11 -13.15 -18.95 25.72
C ALA A 11 -13.31 -17.96 24.55
N HIS A 12 -14.44 -17.24 24.49
CA HIS A 12 -14.65 -16.19 23.50
C HIS A 12 -13.68 -15.02 23.70
N PHE A 13 -13.54 -14.51 24.93
CA PHE A 13 -12.57 -13.46 25.26
C PHE A 13 -11.13 -13.89 24.94
N LEU A 14 -10.78 -15.11 25.34
CA LEU A 14 -9.50 -15.74 25.03
C LEU A 14 -9.22 -15.76 23.52
N GLY A 15 -10.17 -16.27 22.72
CA GLY A 15 -10.06 -16.32 21.27
C GLY A 15 -9.85 -14.95 20.64
N THR A 16 -10.58 -13.92 21.12
CA THR A 16 -10.42 -12.54 20.63
C THR A 16 -9.05 -11.95 20.99
N LYS A 17 -8.50 -12.24 22.17
CA LYS A 17 -7.16 -11.80 22.59
C LYS A 17 -6.08 -12.46 21.75
N ILE A 18 -6.16 -13.77 21.51
CA ILE A 18 -5.22 -14.51 20.66
C ILE A 18 -5.26 -13.96 19.22
N ARG A 19 -6.45 -13.76 18.66
CA ARG A 19 -6.62 -13.16 17.33
C ARG A 19 -6.03 -11.76 17.24
N SER A 20 -6.25 -10.93 18.26
CA SER A 20 -5.71 -9.57 18.32
C SER A 20 -4.18 -9.60 18.37
N LEU A 21 -3.58 -10.40 19.25
CA LEU A 21 -2.13 -10.56 19.35
C LEU A 21 -1.53 -11.08 18.05
N ARG A 22 -2.13 -12.09 17.43
CA ARG A 22 -1.67 -12.64 16.15
C ARG A 22 -1.67 -11.58 15.05
N LYS A 23 -2.76 -10.83 14.90
CA LYS A 23 -2.86 -9.74 13.91
C LYS A 23 -1.89 -8.59 14.19
N ARG A 24 -1.71 -8.18 15.46
CA ARG A 24 -0.76 -7.12 15.86
C ARG A 24 0.69 -7.50 15.55
N ASN A 25 1.02 -8.79 15.60
CA ASN A 25 2.34 -9.31 15.28
C ASN A 25 2.49 -9.76 13.81
N ASN A 26 1.52 -9.44 12.94
CA ASN A 26 1.51 -9.82 11.51
C ASN A 26 1.70 -11.31 11.24
N LEU A 27 1.19 -12.18 12.12
CA LEU A 27 1.29 -13.63 11.97
C LEU A 27 0.04 -14.19 11.25
N THR A 28 0.23 -15.08 10.29
CA THR A 28 -0.84 -15.93 9.80
C THR A 28 -1.16 -17.03 10.82
N LEU A 29 -2.29 -17.73 10.66
CA LEU A 29 -2.60 -18.89 11.50
C LEU A 29 -1.57 -20.02 11.30
N GLU A 30 -1.01 -20.10 10.09
CA GLU A 30 0.06 -21.04 9.75
C GLU A 30 1.36 -20.68 10.46
N ASP A 31 1.77 -19.40 10.44
CA ASP A 31 2.97 -18.94 11.15
C ASP A 31 2.88 -19.20 12.66
N LEU A 32 1.71 -18.98 13.26
CA LEU A 32 1.49 -19.26 14.68
C LEU A 32 1.58 -20.76 14.96
N SER A 33 1.02 -21.61 14.09
CA SER A 33 1.12 -23.08 14.20
C SER A 33 2.58 -23.54 14.12
N VAL A 34 3.35 -23.02 13.15
CA VAL A 34 4.79 -23.34 12.99
C VAL A 34 5.58 -22.93 14.23
N ARG A 35 5.33 -21.75 14.80
CA ARG A 35 6.00 -21.31 16.04
C ARG A 35 5.63 -22.18 17.24
N CYS A 36 4.39 -22.66 17.33
CA CYS A 36 4.01 -23.63 18.35
C CYS A 36 4.78 -24.95 18.18
N VAL A 37 4.96 -25.45 16.96
CA VAL A 37 5.78 -26.66 16.67
C VAL A 37 7.23 -26.47 17.10
N GLN A 38 7.80 -25.29 16.85
CA GLN A 38 9.20 -24.99 17.20
C GLN A 38 9.46 -24.99 18.72
N LEU A 39 8.46 -24.63 19.53
CA LEU A 39 8.58 -24.60 20.99
C LEU A 39 8.15 -25.91 21.64
N ASP A 40 7.06 -26.50 21.16
CA ASP A 40 6.52 -27.76 21.69
C ASP A 40 5.80 -28.54 20.58
N ALA A 41 6.54 -29.44 19.94
CA ALA A 41 6.02 -30.32 18.90
C ALA A 41 4.92 -31.28 19.38
N GLY A 42 4.88 -31.60 20.69
CA GLY A 42 3.91 -32.54 21.26
C GLY A 42 2.52 -31.94 21.44
N ASN A 43 2.44 -30.63 21.70
CA ASN A 43 1.19 -29.91 21.93
C ASN A 43 0.83 -28.92 20.80
N ALA A 44 1.55 -28.97 19.68
CA ALA A 44 1.36 -28.06 18.57
C ALA A 44 -0.05 -28.19 17.95
N PRO A 45 -0.81 -27.09 17.82
CA PRO A 45 -2.14 -27.13 17.26
C PRO A 45 -2.10 -27.09 15.73
N SER A 46 -3.09 -27.71 15.09
CA SER A 46 -3.31 -27.50 13.66
C SER A 46 -3.88 -26.11 13.37
N VAL A 47 -3.68 -25.61 12.15
CA VAL A 47 -4.23 -24.33 11.67
C VAL A 47 -5.74 -24.24 11.87
N SER A 48 -6.46 -25.32 11.58
CA SER A 48 -7.90 -25.43 11.77
C SER A 48 -8.31 -25.35 13.25
N TYR A 49 -7.51 -25.92 14.15
CA TYR A 49 -7.75 -25.85 15.59
C TYR A 49 -7.56 -24.44 16.14
N LEU A 50 -6.50 -23.74 15.71
CA LEU A 50 -6.28 -22.33 16.05
C LEU A 50 -7.44 -21.43 15.58
N SER A 51 -7.95 -21.65 14.36
CA SER A 51 -9.12 -20.93 13.85
C SER A 51 -10.36 -21.15 14.71
N MET A 52 -10.60 -22.39 15.18
CA MET A 52 -11.71 -22.67 16.08
C MET A 52 -11.55 -21.98 17.43
N ILE A 53 -10.33 -21.88 17.98
CA ILE A 53 -10.04 -21.16 19.22
C ILE A 53 -10.30 -19.66 19.04
N GLU A 54 -9.78 -19.04 17.98
CA GLU A 54 -9.96 -17.60 17.74
C GLU A 54 -11.41 -17.17 17.59
N ASN A 55 -12.24 -18.05 17.03
CA ASN A 55 -13.68 -17.81 16.86
C ASN A 55 -14.48 -18.21 18.11
N GLY A 56 -13.83 -18.60 19.21
CA GLY A 56 -14.48 -19.00 20.47
C GLY A 56 -15.23 -20.33 20.39
N LYS A 57 -15.04 -21.12 19.32
CA LYS A 57 -15.71 -22.42 19.14
C LYS A 57 -15.08 -23.55 19.94
N ARG A 58 -13.82 -23.40 20.35
CA ARG A 58 -13.10 -24.39 21.19
C ARG A 58 -12.28 -23.71 22.28
N VAL A 59 -12.17 -24.42 23.39
CA VAL A 59 -11.32 -24.05 24.53
C VAL A 59 -9.97 -24.75 24.36
N PRO A 60 -8.85 -24.01 24.32
CA PRO A 60 -7.52 -24.60 24.25
C PRO A 60 -7.15 -25.28 25.57
N SER A 61 -6.22 -26.23 25.52
CA SER A 61 -5.61 -26.82 26.72
C SER A 61 -4.67 -25.83 27.41
N GLU A 62 -4.41 -26.02 28.69
CA GLU A 62 -3.48 -25.20 29.46
C GLU A 62 -2.06 -25.26 28.88
N ALA A 63 -1.60 -26.46 28.49
CA ALA A 63 -0.30 -26.64 27.84
C ALA A 63 -0.15 -25.79 26.57
N LEU A 64 -1.18 -25.80 25.69
CA LEU A 64 -1.19 -24.99 24.48
C LEU A 64 -1.18 -23.49 24.81
N MET A 65 -1.93 -23.09 25.84
CA MET A 65 -1.95 -21.70 26.27
C MET A 65 -0.60 -21.23 26.81
N THR A 66 0.13 -22.09 27.52
CA THR A 66 1.50 -21.80 27.97
C THR A 66 2.44 -21.60 26.78
N THR A 67 2.34 -22.42 25.74
CA THR A 67 3.12 -22.23 24.50
C THR A 67 2.79 -20.90 23.82
N ILE A 68 1.50 -20.58 23.67
CA ILE A 68 1.04 -19.32 23.07
C ILE A 68 1.51 -18.12 23.92
N ALA A 69 1.43 -18.22 25.24
CA ALA A 69 1.89 -17.21 26.18
C ALA A 69 3.40 -16.95 26.04
N ALA A 70 4.20 -18.01 25.91
CA ALA A 70 5.63 -17.90 25.65
C ALA A 70 5.93 -17.22 24.30
N ILE A 71 5.20 -17.57 23.22
CA ILE A 71 5.36 -16.95 21.89
C ILE A 71 5.11 -15.44 21.95
N PHE A 72 4.06 -15.03 22.66
CA PHE A 72 3.66 -13.63 22.74
C PHE A 72 4.30 -12.87 23.91
N GLN A 73 5.16 -13.52 24.70
CA GLN A 73 5.79 -12.96 25.91
C GLN A 73 4.76 -12.32 26.85
N LYS A 74 3.67 -13.07 27.11
CA LYS A 74 2.59 -12.66 28.02
C LYS A 74 2.45 -13.68 29.14
N GLU A 75 2.01 -13.20 30.29
CA GLU A 75 1.61 -14.08 31.38
C GLU A 75 0.33 -14.84 31.03
N LEU A 76 0.25 -16.11 31.46
CA LEU A 76 -0.92 -16.97 31.18
C LEU A 76 -2.22 -16.33 31.69
N ASN A 77 -2.17 -15.69 32.86
CA ASN A 77 -3.33 -15.02 33.49
C ASN A 77 -3.87 -13.84 32.66
N TRP A 78 -3.02 -13.18 31.85
CA TRP A 78 -3.45 -12.06 31.00
C TRP A 78 -4.51 -12.48 29.97
N PHE A 79 -4.43 -13.72 29.49
CA PHE A 79 -5.37 -14.27 28.52
C PHE A 79 -6.76 -14.58 29.13
N PHE A 80 -6.80 -14.86 30.43
CA PHE A 80 -8.03 -15.15 31.17
C PHE A 80 -8.67 -13.93 31.82
N ASP A 81 -7.94 -12.81 31.87
CA ASP A 81 -8.49 -11.55 32.33
C ASP A 81 -9.68 -11.13 31.44
N GLU A 82 -10.80 -10.74 32.05
CA GLU A 82 -12.02 -10.33 31.35
C GLU A 82 -11.93 -8.87 30.85
N THR A 83 -10.81 -8.20 31.12
CA THR A 83 -10.48 -6.92 30.49
C THR A 83 -10.14 -7.15 29.01
N LEU A 84 -11.05 -6.71 28.14
CA LEU A 84 -10.68 -6.39 26.76
C LEU A 84 -10.00 -5.03 26.81
N GLU A 85 -8.67 -4.99 26.82
CA GLU A 85 -7.91 -3.83 26.33
C GLU A 85 -8.03 -3.74 24.79
N ALA A 86 -9.28 -3.84 24.31
CA ALA A 86 -9.67 -3.48 22.98
C ALA A 86 -9.85 -1.96 23.01
N GLU A 87 -8.75 -1.24 22.84
CA GLU A 87 -8.82 -0.05 21.98
C GLU A 87 -9.59 -0.51 20.73
N PRO A 88 -10.81 -0.01 20.50
CA PRO A 88 -11.54 -0.36 19.30
C PRO A 88 -10.65 -0.01 18.12
N ILE A 89 -10.65 -0.85 17.09
CA ILE A 89 -10.14 -0.45 15.77
C ILE A 89 -11.14 0.57 15.22
N ALA A 90 -11.24 1.74 15.87
CA ALA A 90 -11.59 2.95 15.17
C ALA A 90 -10.43 3.24 14.22
N PRO A 91 -10.69 3.72 12.99
CA PRO A 91 -9.64 4.31 12.18
C PRO A 91 -9.24 5.63 12.86
N ALA A 92 -8.47 5.52 13.95
CA ALA A 92 -8.01 6.66 14.70
C ALA A 92 -6.92 7.34 13.88
N SER A 93 -7.17 8.63 13.64
CA SER A 93 -6.25 9.66 13.17
C SER A 93 -4.78 9.29 13.40
N ARG A 94 -4.01 9.28 12.32
CA ARG A 94 -2.57 9.01 12.32
C ARG A 94 -1.82 10.14 13.01
N SER A 95 -1.63 10.03 14.33
CA SER A 95 -0.64 10.83 15.07
C SER A 95 0.28 9.88 15.83
N THR A 96 1.40 9.58 15.17
CA THR A 96 2.74 9.22 15.66
C THR A 96 2.93 8.91 17.15
N GLY A 97 3.45 7.71 17.43
CA GLY A 97 3.99 7.33 18.74
C GLY A 97 4.61 5.93 18.72
N ILE A 98 5.75 5.80 18.04
CA ILE A 98 6.70 4.70 18.26
C ILE A 98 7.68 5.27 19.29
N ASP A 99 7.80 4.67 20.46
CA ASP A 99 8.82 5.06 21.45
C ASP A 99 9.87 3.93 21.49
N GLY A 100 11.04 4.00 20.89
CA GLY A 100 11.61 5.02 20.01
C GLY A 100 12.46 4.35 18.94
N MET A 101 11.94 4.33 17.72
CA MET A 101 12.72 4.90 16.64
C MET A 101 11.78 5.97 16.12
N PRO A 102 12.05 7.26 16.37
CA PRO A 102 11.33 8.29 15.65
C PRO A 102 11.75 8.04 14.21
N LEU A 103 10.88 7.33 13.50
CA LEU A 103 10.89 7.24 12.07
C LEU A 103 10.45 8.62 11.60
N GLU A 104 11.29 9.62 11.90
CA GLU A 104 11.27 10.95 11.37
C GLU A 104 11.03 10.74 9.88
N PRO A 105 9.91 11.22 9.32
CA PRO A 105 9.64 11.04 7.90
C PRO A 105 10.83 11.52 7.05
N GLY A 106 11.60 12.49 7.53
CA GLY A 106 12.85 12.92 6.91
C GLY A 106 13.95 11.86 6.85
N PHE A 107 14.07 10.99 7.86
CA PHE A 107 15.05 9.89 7.90
C PHE A 107 14.60 8.72 7.03
N LEU A 108 13.40 8.17 7.27
CA LEU A 108 12.86 7.01 6.54
C LEU A 108 12.68 7.25 5.04
N PHE A 109 12.29 8.47 4.69
CA PHE A 109 12.11 8.90 3.31
C PHE A 109 13.27 9.80 2.86
N SER A 110 14.42 9.72 3.54
CA SER A 110 15.64 10.34 3.05
C SER A 110 15.96 9.78 1.66
N GLY A 111 16.43 10.66 0.77
CA GLY A 111 16.76 10.26 -0.60
C GLY A 111 17.77 9.11 -0.65
N GLU A 112 18.68 9.05 0.32
CA GLU A 112 19.71 8.01 0.45
C GLU A 112 19.12 6.64 0.83
N GLN A 113 18.22 6.59 1.82
CA GLN A 113 17.55 5.33 2.20
C GLN A 113 16.61 4.83 1.11
N LEU A 114 15.88 5.74 0.46
CA LEU A 114 15.02 5.38 -0.66
C LEU A 114 15.82 4.84 -1.85
N GLN A 115 16.99 5.42 -2.15
CA GLN A 115 17.87 4.90 -3.21
C GLN A 115 18.37 3.49 -2.94
N ILE A 116 18.57 3.12 -1.67
CA ILE A 116 19.01 1.78 -1.27
C ILE A 116 17.83 0.80 -1.22
N ALA A 117 16.70 1.20 -0.64
CA ALA A 117 15.57 0.32 -0.40
C ALA A 117 14.70 0.08 -1.64
N ILE A 118 14.57 1.06 -2.54
CA ILE A 118 13.71 0.92 -3.73
C ILE A 118 14.18 -0.22 -4.64
N PRO A 119 15.46 -0.32 -5.06
CA PRO A 119 15.91 -1.42 -5.91
C PRO A 119 15.66 -2.81 -5.31
N GLU A 120 15.89 -2.95 -4.00
CA GLU A 120 15.63 -4.19 -3.26
C GLU A 120 14.14 -4.54 -3.25
N LEU A 121 13.26 -3.57 -2.97
CA LEU A 121 11.82 -3.75 -3.04
C LEU A 121 11.33 -4.09 -4.46
N LEU A 122 11.89 -3.46 -5.49
CA LEU A 122 11.56 -3.76 -6.89
C LEU A 122 11.95 -5.20 -7.26
N SER A 123 13.13 -5.64 -6.80
CA SER A 123 13.61 -7.02 -6.96
C SER A 123 12.67 -8.03 -6.30
N GLN A 124 12.30 -7.81 -5.03
CA GLN A 124 11.41 -8.70 -4.27
C GLN A 124 10.00 -8.77 -4.85
N THR A 125 9.50 -7.67 -5.42
CA THR A 125 8.17 -7.59 -6.04
C THR A 125 8.16 -8.01 -7.50
N GLY A 126 9.32 -8.29 -8.10
CA GLY A 126 9.46 -8.62 -9.52
C GLY A 126 9.08 -7.46 -10.45
N THR A 127 9.15 -6.22 -9.98
CA THR A 127 8.82 -5.04 -10.78
C THR A 127 10.07 -4.50 -11.47
N THR A 128 9.97 -4.33 -12.79
CA THR A 128 11.09 -3.81 -13.59
C THR A 128 11.26 -2.29 -13.39
N GLY A 129 12.46 -1.77 -13.62
CA GLY A 129 12.72 -0.33 -13.55
C GLY A 129 11.81 0.50 -14.47
N THR A 130 11.46 -0.02 -15.65
CA THR A 130 10.53 0.64 -16.59
C THR A 130 9.10 0.70 -16.03
N GLN A 131 8.61 -0.39 -15.43
CA GLN A 131 7.30 -0.40 -14.78
C GLN A 131 7.26 0.58 -13.60
N PHE A 132 8.33 0.61 -12.81
CA PHE A 132 8.46 1.56 -11.70
C PHE A 132 8.49 3.02 -12.19
N ALA A 133 9.22 3.32 -13.25
CA ALA A 133 9.23 4.65 -13.86
C ALA A 133 7.84 5.10 -14.30
N HIS A 134 7.06 4.20 -14.92
CA HIS A 134 5.66 4.49 -15.29
C HIS A 134 4.78 4.76 -14.06
N LEU A 135 4.98 4.03 -12.96
CA LEU A 135 4.26 4.28 -11.70
C LEU A 135 4.60 5.66 -11.13
N LEU A 136 5.87 6.07 -11.14
CA LEU A 136 6.29 7.39 -10.68
C LEU A 136 5.68 8.52 -11.52
N ILE A 137 5.69 8.37 -12.86
CA ILE A 137 5.06 9.34 -13.76
C ILE A 137 3.56 9.46 -13.47
N ARG A 138 2.87 8.33 -13.32
CA ARG A 138 1.43 8.31 -13.02
C ARG A 138 1.12 8.94 -11.66
N ALA A 139 1.89 8.61 -10.62
CA ALA A 139 1.73 9.22 -9.30
C ALA A 139 1.96 10.75 -9.35
N HIS A 140 2.99 11.19 -10.08
CA HIS A 140 3.27 12.61 -10.27
C HIS A 140 2.13 13.35 -11.00
N GLN A 141 1.59 12.74 -12.05
CA GLN A 141 0.44 13.28 -12.78
C GLN A 141 -0.79 13.39 -11.89
N GLU A 142 -1.09 12.35 -11.10
CA GLU A 142 -2.21 12.32 -10.17
C GLU A 142 -2.10 13.39 -9.07
N MET A 143 -0.91 13.55 -8.48
CA MET A 143 -0.64 14.60 -7.50
C MET A 143 -0.88 16.01 -8.05
N ARG A 144 -0.62 16.22 -9.35
CA ARG A 144 -0.83 17.51 -10.03
C ARG A 144 -2.19 17.65 -10.68
N GLN A 145 -3.13 16.74 -10.42
CA GLN A 145 -4.42 16.67 -11.09
C GLN A 145 -4.32 16.66 -12.62
N ASN A 146 -3.17 16.23 -13.17
CA ASN A 146 -2.88 16.13 -14.59
C ASN A 146 -3.32 14.76 -15.13
N ARG A 147 -4.54 14.36 -14.74
CA ARG A 147 -5.16 13.09 -15.14
C ARG A 147 -6.36 13.44 -16.00
N PHE A 148 -6.29 13.13 -17.28
CA PHE A 148 -7.35 13.42 -18.24
C PHE A 148 -7.81 12.12 -18.90
N PRO A 149 -8.65 11.31 -18.22
CA PRO A 149 -9.04 9.99 -18.71
C PRO A 149 -9.65 10.02 -20.11
N ASP A 150 -10.35 11.10 -20.44
CA ASP A 150 -10.97 11.28 -21.75
C ASP A 150 -9.94 11.57 -22.85
N LEU A 151 -8.92 12.39 -22.55
CA LEU A 151 -7.79 12.62 -23.45
C LEU A 151 -6.94 11.36 -23.61
N GLU A 152 -6.73 10.60 -22.53
CA GLU A 152 -6.02 9.32 -22.57
C GLU A 152 -6.76 8.31 -23.45
N ARG A 153 -8.09 8.17 -23.28
CA ARG A 153 -8.92 7.30 -24.13
C ARG A 153 -8.90 7.74 -25.59
N ALA A 154 -8.97 9.04 -25.86
CA ALA A 154 -8.92 9.59 -27.21
C ALA A 154 -7.55 9.40 -27.86
N ALA A 155 -6.47 9.60 -27.11
CA ALA A 155 -5.11 9.33 -27.57
C ALA A 155 -4.93 7.84 -27.89
N GLU A 156 -5.50 6.96 -27.08
CA GLU A 156 -5.43 5.52 -27.29
C GLU A 156 -6.28 5.03 -28.47
N SER A 157 -7.43 5.66 -28.72
CA SER A 157 -8.27 5.33 -29.88
C SER A 157 -7.65 5.78 -31.21
N ILE A 158 -6.94 6.92 -31.22
CA ILE A 158 -6.26 7.45 -32.41
C ILE A 158 -4.89 6.78 -32.61
N GLY A 159 -4.15 6.58 -31.53
CA GLY A 159 -2.80 6.04 -31.53
C GLY A 159 -2.71 4.52 -31.41
N HIS A 160 -3.81 3.82 -31.17
CA HIS A 160 -3.92 2.35 -31.13
C HIS A 160 -2.86 1.64 -30.27
N LYS A 161 -2.47 2.24 -29.12
CA LYS A 161 -1.39 1.71 -28.24
C LYS A 161 -0.03 1.51 -28.92
N GLN A 162 0.19 2.18 -30.05
CA GLN A 162 1.42 2.02 -30.82
C GLN A 162 2.60 2.68 -30.07
N PHE A 163 3.63 1.90 -29.77
CA PHE A 163 4.84 2.38 -29.11
C PHE A 163 6.06 1.55 -29.57
N PRO A 164 7.17 2.17 -29.98
CA PRO A 164 7.40 3.62 -30.07
C PRO A 164 6.68 4.27 -31.26
N LEU A 165 6.42 5.58 -31.17
CA LEU A 165 5.90 6.40 -32.27
C LEU A 165 7.04 7.17 -32.92
N THR A 166 7.19 7.04 -34.23
CA THR A 166 8.16 7.82 -35.01
C THR A 166 7.58 9.18 -35.42
N GLN A 167 8.45 10.08 -35.91
CA GLN A 167 8.02 11.37 -36.47
C GLN A 167 7.02 11.17 -37.62
N ASP A 168 7.27 10.19 -38.49
CA ASP A 168 6.40 9.89 -39.62
C ASP A 168 5.04 9.36 -39.16
N ASP A 169 5.01 8.54 -38.10
CA ASP A 169 3.75 8.07 -37.49
C ASP A 169 2.91 9.23 -36.95
N LEU A 170 3.55 10.21 -36.30
CA LEU A 170 2.90 11.42 -35.79
C LEU A 170 2.36 12.30 -36.95
N LEU A 171 3.15 12.49 -38.00
CA LEU A 171 2.71 13.21 -39.20
C LEU A 171 1.56 12.47 -39.91
N GLY A 172 1.57 11.14 -39.91
CA GLY A 172 0.49 10.32 -40.45
C GLY A 172 -0.79 10.44 -39.63
N MET A 173 -0.71 10.37 -38.30
CA MET A 173 -1.86 10.54 -37.40
C MET A 173 -2.48 11.93 -37.52
N THR A 174 -1.68 12.98 -37.58
CA THR A 174 -2.19 14.36 -37.73
C THR A 174 -2.94 14.56 -39.04
N ARG A 175 -2.44 14.00 -40.16
CA ARG A 175 -3.17 14.01 -41.45
C ARG A 175 -4.50 13.26 -41.36
N ARG A 176 -4.53 12.08 -40.74
CA ARG A 176 -5.76 11.29 -40.55
C ARG A 176 -6.79 12.01 -39.67
N ALA A 177 -6.33 12.78 -38.69
CA ALA A 177 -7.17 13.61 -37.83
C ALA A 177 -7.63 14.92 -38.51
N GLY A 178 -7.26 15.17 -39.77
CA GLY A 178 -7.63 16.39 -40.50
C GLY A 178 -6.84 17.65 -40.10
N VAL A 179 -5.77 17.49 -39.33
CA VAL A 179 -4.93 18.62 -38.86
C VAL A 179 -3.97 19.05 -39.97
N ARG A 180 -4.00 20.33 -40.34
CA ARG A 180 -3.07 20.93 -41.31
C ARG A 180 -1.88 21.57 -40.61
N ILE A 181 -0.71 20.99 -40.79
CA ILE A 181 0.56 21.54 -40.29
C ILE A 181 1.08 22.59 -41.27
N ARG A 182 1.38 23.80 -40.78
CA ARG A 182 2.04 24.87 -41.54
C ARG A 182 3.34 25.26 -40.85
N TRP A 183 4.43 25.26 -41.61
CA TRP A 183 5.73 25.71 -41.16
C TRP A 183 5.86 27.22 -41.39
N PHE A 184 6.63 27.89 -40.56
CA PHE A 184 6.94 29.31 -40.71
C PHE A 184 8.45 29.52 -40.54
N ASP A 185 9.05 30.28 -41.46
CA ASP A 185 10.48 30.61 -41.43
C ASP A 185 10.80 31.92 -40.70
N ARG A 186 9.82 32.48 -39.97
CA ARG A 186 10.02 33.71 -39.19
C ARG A 186 10.63 33.38 -37.82
N ALA A 187 11.65 34.14 -37.41
CA ALA A 187 12.11 34.13 -36.03
C ALA A 187 10.94 34.49 -35.07
N PRO A 188 10.87 33.90 -33.86
CA PRO A 188 9.80 34.21 -32.90
C PRO A 188 9.83 35.71 -32.56
N GLY A 189 8.87 36.45 -33.13
CA GLY A 189 8.70 37.87 -32.87
C GLY A 189 7.95 38.11 -31.57
N ARG A 190 8.36 39.12 -30.79
CA ARG A 190 7.58 39.63 -29.65
C ARG A 190 6.29 40.22 -30.17
N ASP A 191 5.15 39.75 -29.66
CA ASP A 191 3.85 40.31 -29.97
C ASP A 191 3.76 41.72 -29.38
N ARG A 192 3.71 42.76 -30.23
CA ARG A 192 3.48 44.15 -29.79
C ARG A 192 1.98 44.40 -29.79
N ARG A 193 1.26 43.78 -28.85
CA ARG A 193 -0.01 44.35 -28.39
C ARG A 193 0.33 45.40 -27.36
N GLY A 194 0.01 46.66 -27.67
CA GLY A 194 0.40 47.81 -26.88
C GLY A 194 -0.08 47.68 -25.43
N ASP A 195 0.85 47.46 -24.50
CA ASP A 195 1.08 48.24 -23.28
C ASP A 195 2.31 47.64 -22.56
N ALA A 196 2.95 48.43 -21.71
CA ALA A 196 4.34 48.39 -21.24
C ALA A 196 4.79 47.18 -20.39
N SER A 197 4.65 45.93 -20.86
CA SER A 197 5.47 44.83 -20.31
C SER A 197 5.81 43.78 -21.37
N SER A 198 7.09 43.44 -21.48
CA SER A 198 7.54 42.35 -22.35
C SER A 198 7.04 41.02 -21.77
N LEU A 199 5.90 40.55 -22.25
CA LEU A 199 5.46 39.18 -21.99
C LEU A 199 6.47 38.23 -22.65
N ASN A 200 7.27 37.53 -21.83
CA ASN A 200 8.04 36.35 -22.23
C ASN A 200 7.10 35.16 -22.52
N THR A 201 6.01 35.40 -23.24
CA THR A 201 5.09 34.34 -23.66
C THR A 201 5.61 33.83 -25.00
N LEU A 202 6.32 32.70 -24.94
CA LEU A 202 6.54 31.87 -26.12
C LEU A 202 5.17 31.50 -26.68
N LEU A 203 4.84 32.11 -27.81
CA LEU A 203 3.63 31.86 -28.60
C LEU A 203 3.59 30.36 -28.97
N ARG A 204 2.86 29.52 -28.23
CA ARG A 204 2.63 28.12 -28.58
C ARG A 204 1.16 27.92 -28.90
N SER A 205 0.91 27.65 -30.18
CA SER A 205 -0.36 27.27 -30.83
C SER A 205 -1.55 28.20 -30.60
N PHE A 206 -2.06 28.78 -31.69
CA PHE A 206 -3.41 29.32 -31.75
C PHE A 206 -4.30 28.36 -32.54
N TYR A 207 -5.53 28.16 -32.06
CA TYR A 207 -6.64 27.62 -32.84
C TYR A 207 -7.56 28.80 -33.19
N GLU A 208 -7.98 28.90 -34.45
CA GLU A 208 -9.15 29.70 -34.86
C GLU A 208 -10.43 28.85 -34.75
#